data_AF-A0A350JLJ2-F1
#
_entry.id   AF-A0A350JLJ2-F1
#
_cell.length_a   1.000
_cell.length_b   1.000
_cell.length_c   1.000
_cell.angle_alpha   90.00
_cell.angle_beta   90.00
_cell.angle_gamma   90.00
#
_symmetry.space_group_name_H-M   'P 1'
#
loop_
_entity.id
_entity.type
_entity.pdbx_description
1 polymer ?
#
loop_
_entity_poly.entity_id
_entity_poly.type
_entity_poly.pdbx_seq_one_letter_code
_entity_poly.pdbx_strand_id
1 'polypeptide(L)'
;MKRLMIMALIGCISIGANAQSYGCATDENLQQMLDNNPGSAAAYAENQEAFNQFAANNTASRADAEYIIPCVVHVLYSTCEGNISKAQIEDGIRLINDDFARTNPDTGSTRAPFLPFAANTGVEFRLARIDPDGDPTDGIVRVETSQAVGAQNNVKGISRWSSSNYMNIWIVESIANFTQGQGTILGYAQFPGSGSWTTYGLVVRNDAFGTIGTSNADGRTVTHEIGHCLNLYHTFQNGCG
;
A
#
# COMPACT_ATOMS: atom_id res chain seq x y z
N MET A 1 -45.76 33.95 -47.05
CA MET A 1 -44.46 33.29 -46.80
C MET A 1 -44.44 32.84 -45.34
N LYS A 2 -44.64 31.54 -45.08
CA LYS A 2 -44.73 30.97 -43.73
C LYS A 2 -43.31 30.79 -43.18
N ARG A 3 -42.98 31.44 -42.05
CA ARG A 3 -41.69 31.25 -41.36
C ARG A 3 -41.82 30.09 -40.36
N LEU A 4 -41.14 28.98 -40.65
CA LEU A 4 -40.99 27.83 -39.79
C LEU A 4 -39.99 28.20 -38.67
N MET A 5 -40.41 28.23 -37.41
CA MET A 5 -39.48 28.30 -36.28
C MET A 5 -39.06 26.88 -35.92
N ILE A 6 -37.78 26.56 -36.14
CA ILE A 6 -37.15 25.31 -35.71
C ILE A 6 -36.77 25.49 -34.24
N MET A 7 -37.43 24.77 -33.33
CA MET A 7 -36.97 24.59 -31.95
C MET A 7 -35.75 23.65 -31.98
N ALA A 8 -34.58 24.17 -31.62
CA ALA A 8 -33.40 23.36 -31.38
C ALA A 8 -33.49 22.74 -29.97
N LEU A 9 -33.70 21.42 -29.91
CA LEU A 9 -33.66 20.64 -28.69
C LEU A 9 -32.18 20.41 -28.32
N ILE A 10 -31.66 21.15 -27.34
CA ILE A 10 -30.32 20.91 -26.78
C ILE A 10 -30.43 19.69 -25.86
N GLY A 11 -30.09 18.51 -26.39
CA GLY A 11 -29.90 17.31 -25.59
C GLY A 11 -28.60 17.42 -24.81
N CYS A 12 -28.68 17.55 -23.49
CA CYS A 12 -27.53 17.34 -22.60
C CYS A 12 -27.11 15.87 -22.70
N ILE A 13 -26.06 15.60 -23.48
CA ILE A 13 -25.34 14.33 -23.43
C ILE A 13 -24.48 14.40 -22.17
N SER A 14 -24.96 13.81 -21.09
CA SER A 14 -24.15 13.55 -19.90
C SER A 14 -23.07 12.54 -20.27
N ILE A 15 -21.89 13.02 -20.64
CA ILE A 15 -20.70 12.18 -20.73
C ILE A 15 -20.37 11.81 -19.27
N GLY A 16 -20.81 10.63 -18.85
CA GLY A 16 -20.37 10.05 -17.59
C GLY A 16 -18.87 9.88 -17.64
N ALA A 17 -18.13 10.75 -16.96
CA ALA A 17 -16.74 10.49 -16.66
C ALA A 17 -16.70 9.24 -15.76
N ASN A 18 -16.34 8.10 -16.33
CA ASN A 18 -15.91 6.96 -15.53
C ASN A 18 -14.60 7.39 -14.88
N ALA A 19 -14.66 7.95 -13.68
CA ALA A 19 -13.49 8.01 -12.81
C ALA A 19 -13.08 6.55 -12.58
N GLN A 20 -11.93 6.13 -13.12
CA GLN A 20 -11.34 4.87 -12.74
C GLN A 20 -11.09 4.97 -11.24
N SER A 21 -11.84 4.20 -10.45
CA SER A 21 -11.62 4.10 -9.01
C SER A 21 -10.26 3.42 -8.83
N TYR A 22 -9.23 4.21 -8.55
CA TYR A 22 -7.94 3.70 -8.10
C TYR A 22 -8.08 3.34 -6.62
N GLY A 23 -7.73 2.11 -6.25
CA GLY A 23 -8.05 1.59 -4.92
C GLY A 23 -6.94 0.80 -4.26
N CYS A 24 -6.98 0.78 -2.94
CA CYS A 24 -6.36 -0.23 -2.09
C CYS A 24 -7.27 -1.46 -2.07
N ALA A 25 -6.70 -2.67 -2.16
CA ALA A 25 -7.44 -3.94 -2.08
C ALA A 25 -7.12 -4.75 -0.81
N THR A 26 -6.69 -4.08 0.25
CA THR A 26 -6.29 -4.74 1.50
C THR A 26 -7.45 -5.44 2.19
N ASP A 27 -8.66 -4.87 2.17
CA ASP A 27 -9.84 -5.48 2.80
C ASP A 27 -10.26 -6.76 2.07
N GLU A 28 -10.22 -6.76 0.74
CA GLU A 28 -10.50 -7.94 -0.06
C GLU A 28 -9.40 -8.99 0.08
N ASN A 29 -8.14 -8.57 0.18
CA ASN A 29 -7.03 -9.47 0.46
C ASN A 29 -7.20 -10.13 1.85
N LEU A 30 -7.58 -9.36 2.88
CA LEU A 30 -7.91 -9.88 4.20
C LEU A 30 -9.03 -10.93 4.11
N GLN A 31 -10.14 -10.58 3.47
CA GLN A 31 -11.28 -11.49 3.33
C GLN A 31 -10.89 -12.80 2.65
N GLN A 32 -10.15 -12.74 1.53
CA GLN A 32 -9.65 -13.93 0.86
C GLN A 32 -8.74 -14.79 1.74
N MET A 33 -7.87 -14.17 2.55
CA MET A 33 -7.01 -14.92 3.47
C MET A 33 -7.83 -15.64 4.55
N LEU A 34 -8.84 -14.98 5.09
CA LEU A 34 -9.72 -15.56 6.12
C LEU A 34 -10.59 -16.70 5.56
N ASP A 35 -11.13 -16.53 4.34
CA ASP A 35 -11.96 -17.53 3.67
C ASP A 35 -11.16 -18.79 3.29
N ASN A 36 -9.91 -18.61 2.85
CA ASN A 36 -9.05 -19.71 2.43
C ASN A 36 -8.40 -20.48 3.59
N ASN A 37 -8.50 -19.99 4.83
CA ASN A 37 -7.92 -20.65 6.00
C ASN A 37 -8.95 -20.77 7.13
N PRO A 38 -9.78 -21.84 7.12
CA PRO A 38 -10.77 -22.10 8.15
C PRO A 38 -10.12 -22.25 9.53
N GLY A 39 -10.30 -21.25 10.40
CA GLY A 39 -9.68 -21.15 11.72
C GLY A 39 -8.86 -19.86 11.91
N SER A 40 -8.40 -19.24 10.82
CA SER A 40 -7.69 -17.96 10.86
C SER A 40 -8.59 -16.79 11.24
N ALA A 41 -9.87 -16.81 10.87
CA ALA A 41 -10.82 -15.74 11.20
C ALA A 41 -11.01 -15.54 12.71
N ALA A 42 -11.15 -16.64 13.46
CA ALA A 42 -11.28 -16.57 14.92
C ALA A 42 -9.98 -16.09 15.57
N ALA A 43 -8.83 -16.63 15.15
CA ALA A 43 -7.53 -16.21 15.65
C ALA A 43 -7.22 -14.74 15.33
N TYR A 44 -7.56 -14.28 14.13
CA TYR A 44 -7.42 -12.89 13.71
C TYR A 44 -8.29 -11.97 14.57
N ALA A 45 -9.56 -12.33 14.78
CA ALA A 45 -10.47 -11.57 15.62
C ALA A 45 -9.99 -11.50 17.07
N GLU A 46 -9.53 -12.61 17.65
CA GLU A 46 -8.96 -12.65 19.00
C GLU A 46 -7.71 -11.78 19.12
N ASN A 47 -6.81 -11.84 18.14
CA ASN A 47 -5.62 -10.97 18.10
C ASN A 47 -5.98 -9.49 18.01
N GLN A 48 -7.00 -9.15 17.20
CA GLN A 48 -7.45 -7.76 17.08
C GLN A 48 -8.11 -7.27 18.37
N GLU A 49 -8.90 -8.12 19.04
CA GLU A 49 -9.48 -7.79 20.33
C GLU A 49 -8.40 -7.58 21.39
N ALA A 50 -7.41 -8.48 21.47
CA ALA A 50 -6.28 -8.34 22.38
C ALA A 50 -5.47 -7.06 22.11
N PHE A 51 -5.21 -6.73 20.84
CA PHE A 51 -4.54 -5.48 20.46
C PHE A 51 -5.36 -4.24 20.87
N ASN A 52 -6.67 -4.24 20.63
CA ASN A 52 -7.55 -3.14 21.00
C ASN A 52 -7.62 -2.95 22.52
N GLN A 53 -7.71 -4.05 23.27
CA GLN A 53 -7.66 -4.02 24.73
C GLN A 53 -6.31 -3.50 25.22
N PHE A 54 -5.20 -3.92 24.62
CA PHE A 54 -3.88 -3.38 24.92
C PHE A 54 -3.81 -1.87 24.65
N ALA A 55 -4.24 -1.42 23.47
CA ALA A 55 -4.22 0.00 23.10
C ALA A 55 -5.13 0.87 23.97
N ALA A 56 -6.28 0.36 24.41
CA ALA A 56 -7.21 1.08 25.28
C ALA A 56 -6.70 1.20 26.73
N ASN A 57 -5.98 0.19 27.21
CA ASN A 57 -5.50 0.13 28.60
C ASN A 57 -4.09 0.68 28.79
N ASN A 58 -3.35 0.93 27.71
CA ASN A 58 -2.00 1.48 27.76
C ASN A 58 -1.99 2.89 27.17
N THR A 59 -1.29 3.80 27.85
CA THR A 59 -0.97 5.09 27.23
C THR A 59 0.14 4.85 26.21
N ALA A 60 -0.04 5.36 24.99
CA ALA A 60 1.01 5.33 23.98
C ALA A 60 2.26 6.03 24.52
N SER A 61 3.27 5.24 24.90
CA SER A 61 4.58 5.72 25.29
C SER A 61 5.52 5.46 24.13
N ARG A 62 6.03 6.53 23.52
CA ARG A 62 7.06 6.42 22.49
C ARG A 62 8.37 6.12 23.19
N ALA A 63 9.10 5.09 22.73
CA ALA A 63 10.49 4.98 23.12
C ALA A 63 11.25 6.22 22.64
N ASP A 64 12.23 6.67 23.42
CA ASP A 64 13.10 7.79 23.03
C ASP A 64 13.99 7.43 21.80
N ALA A 65 14.09 6.15 21.46
CA ALA A 65 14.85 5.64 20.33
C ALA A 65 14.00 5.53 19.06
N GLU A 66 14.60 5.89 17.93
CA GLU A 66 14.02 5.74 16.60
C GLU A 66 13.80 4.25 16.25
N TYR A 67 12.59 3.91 15.79
CA TYR A 67 12.26 2.57 15.34
C TYR A 67 12.62 2.41 13.87
N ILE A 68 13.76 1.75 13.60
CA ILE A 68 14.21 1.51 12.22
C ILE A 68 13.65 0.17 11.73
N ILE A 69 12.89 0.21 10.64
CA ILE A 69 12.37 -0.96 9.92
C ILE A 69 13.22 -1.20 8.67
N PRO A 70 13.98 -2.31 8.62
CA PRO A 70 14.68 -2.72 7.40
C PRO A 70 13.68 -3.12 6.31
N CYS A 71 13.81 -2.57 5.11
CA CYS A 71 12.98 -2.86 3.96
C CYS A 71 13.77 -3.63 2.90
N VAL A 72 13.10 -4.59 2.25
CA VAL A 72 13.57 -5.20 1.01
C VAL A 72 12.53 -4.97 -0.08
N VAL A 73 12.98 -4.49 -1.23
CA VAL A 73 12.15 -4.21 -2.39
C VAL A 73 12.39 -5.29 -3.45
N HIS A 74 11.37 -6.11 -3.68
CA HIS A 74 11.36 -7.16 -4.70
C HIS A 74 10.73 -6.61 -5.98
N VAL A 75 11.55 -6.22 -6.95
CA VAL A 75 11.09 -5.79 -8.28
C VAL A 75 10.83 -7.00 -9.14
N LEU A 76 9.56 -7.34 -9.32
CA LEU A 76 9.12 -8.38 -10.23
C LEU A 76 8.69 -7.72 -11.53
N TYR A 77 9.32 -8.10 -12.63
CA TYR A 77 9.12 -7.43 -13.91
C TYR A 77 9.00 -8.41 -15.06
N SER A 78 8.22 -8.06 -16.08
CA SER A 78 8.11 -8.80 -17.34
C SER A 78 8.60 -7.98 -18.54
N THR A 79 8.81 -6.68 -18.33
CA THR A 79 9.27 -5.72 -19.32
C THR A 79 10.42 -4.87 -18.77
N CYS A 80 11.16 -4.20 -19.66
CA CYS A 80 12.18 -3.24 -19.27
C CYS A 80 11.59 -2.06 -18.46
N GLU A 81 10.35 -1.68 -18.73
CA GLU A 81 9.65 -0.60 -18.02
C GLU A 81 9.24 -1.03 -16.60
N GLY A 82 8.81 -2.28 -16.42
CA GLY A 82 8.53 -2.85 -15.10
C GLY A 82 9.76 -2.92 -14.18
N ASN A 83 10.96 -2.98 -14.77
CA ASN A 83 12.22 -3.05 -14.03
C ASN A 83 12.66 -1.66 -13.53
N ILE A 84 11.90 -1.08 -12.60
CA ILE A 84 12.09 0.31 -12.15
C ILE A 84 13.50 0.61 -11.63
N SER A 85 13.96 1.83 -11.87
CA SER A 85 15.31 2.26 -11.46
C SER A 85 15.49 2.24 -9.93
N LYS A 86 16.73 2.08 -9.48
CA LYS A 86 17.09 2.25 -8.06
C LYS A 86 16.72 3.65 -7.54
N ALA A 87 16.88 4.68 -8.36
CA ALA A 87 16.51 6.05 -7.99
C ALA A 87 15.02 6.18 -7.66
N GLN A 88 14.13 5.52 -8.43
CA GLN A 88 12.70 5.50 -8.12
C GLN A 88 12.41 4.75 -6.81
N ILE A 89 13.16 3.68 -6.52
CA ILE A 89 13.04 2.94 -5.26
C ILE A 89 13.45 3.84 -4.07
N GLU A 90 14.60 4.49 -4.18
CA GLU A 90 15.09 5.42 -3.15
C GLU A 90 14.15 6.62 -2.95
N ASP A 91 13.56 7.14 -4.03
CA ASP A 91 12.56 8.20 -3.96
C ASP A 91 11.29 7.75 -3.20
N GLY A 92 10.78 6.54 -3.46
CA GLY A 92 9.65 6.01 -2.69
C GLY A 92 9.99 5.81 -1.21
N ILE A 93 11.17 5.28 -0.88
CA ILE A 93 11.62 5.15 0.52
C ILE A 93 11.72 6.52 1.20
N ARG A 94 12.24 7.54 0.51
CA ARG A 94 12.26 8.92 1.01
C ARG A 94 10.85 9.42 1.31
N LEU A 95 9.89 9.25 0.40
CA LEU A 95 8.51 9.71 0.59
C LEU A 95 7.81 9.05 1.77
N ILE A 96 8.04 7.75 1.98
CA ILE A 96 7.53 7.02 3.14
C ILE A 96 8.08 7.67 4.42
N ASN A 97 9.39 7.91 4.49
CA ASN A 97 9.99 8.57 5.66
C ASN A 97 9.47 9.98 5.86
N ASP A 98 9.25 10.74 4.78
CA ASP A 98 8.68 12.10 4.90
C ASP A 98 7.28 12.09 5.52
N ASP A 99 6.44 11.13 5.14
CA ASP A 99 5.09 10.99 5.70
C ASP A 99 5.12 10.52 7.16
N PHE A 100 5.90 9.47 7.43
CA PHE A 100 6.00 8.90 8.77
C PHE A 100 6.69 9.84 9.75
N ALA A 101 7.60 10.72 9.30
CA ALA A 101 8.23 11.74 10.13
C ALA A 101 7.47 13.07 10.18
N ARG A 102 6.39 13.21 9.40
CA ARG A 102 5.65 14.47 9.21
C ARG A 102 6.55 15.61 8.72
N THR A 103 7.47 15.30 7.82
CA THR A 103 8.33 16.26 7.11
C THR A 103 7.89 16.50 5.67
N ASN A 104 6.77 15.89 5.26
CA ASN A 104 6.16 16.06 3.96
C ASN A 104 5.76 17.54 3.68
N PRO A 105 5.98 18.07 2.46
CA PRO A 105 5.74 19.48 2.14
C PRO A 105 4.30 19.97 2.33
N ASP A 106 3.33 19.06 2.19
CA ASP A 106 1.89 19.33 2.29
C ASP A 106 1.35 19.28 3.73
N THR A 107 2.21 19.18 4.75
CA THR A 107 1.81 19.30 6.16
C THR A 107 1.01 20.59 6.45
N GLY A 108 1.33 21.69 5.77
CA GLY A 108 0.62 22.96 5.87
C GLY A 108 -0.84 22.92 5.36
N SER A 109 -1.21 21.91 4.58
CA SER A 109 -2.58 21.67 4.09
C SER A 109 -3.45 20.94 5.10
N THR A 110 -2.90 20.51 6.25
CA THR A 110 -3.67 19.85 7.31
C THR A 110 -4.72 20.81 7.87
N ARG A 111 -6.00 20.44 7.79
CA ARG A 111 -7.11 21.27 8.30
C ARG A 111 -6.95 21.52 9.80
N ALA A 112 -7.25 22.75 10.24
CA ALA A 112 -7.06 23.18 11.62
C ALA A 112 -7.63 22.24 12.71
N PRO A 113 -8.85 21.65 12.55
CA PRO A 113 -9.39 20.70 13.53
C PRO A 113 -8.56 19.42 13.70
N PHE A 114 -7.75 19.06 12.71
CA PHE A 114 -6.94 17.83 12.73
C PHE A 114 -5.49 18.06 13.15
N LEU A 115 -5.03 19.31 13.26
CA LEU A 115 -3.66 19.63 13.66
C LEU A 115 -3.23 18.99 14.99
N PRO A 116 -4.07 18.95 16.06
CA PRO A 116 -3.68 18.33 17.32
C PRO A 116 -3.46 16.82 17.26
N PHE A 117 -4.00 16.15 16.24
CA PHE A 117 -3.92 14.69 16.06
C PHE A 117 -2.86 14.28 15.05
N ALA A 118 -2.26 15.24 14.36
CA ALA A 118 -1.27 14.96 13.34
C ALA A 118 0.11 14.74 13.97
N ALA A 119 0.76 13.62 13.64
CA ALA A 119 1.91 13.14 14.39
C ALA A 119 3.09 12.78 13.48
N ASN A 120 4.31 13.00 14.00
CA ASN A 120 5.48 12.23 13.60
C ASN A 120 5.39 10.87 14.29
N THR A 121 5.53 9.76 13.57
CA THR A 121 5.41 8.39 14.08
C THR A 121 6.65 7.87 14.80
N GLY A 122 7.83 8.47 14.59
CA GLY A 122 9.10 8.00 15.16
C GLY A 122 9.61 6.69 14.55
N VAL A 123 9.05 6.30 13.40
CA VAL A 123 9.43 5.12 12.63
C VAL A 123 10.16 5.56 11.37
N GLU A 124 11.29 4.92 11.10
CA GLU A 124 12.10 5.16 9.90
C GLU A 124 12.24 3.86 9.10
N PHE A 125 12.13 3.96 7.79
CA PHE A 125 12.26 2.86 6.85
C PHE A 125 13.57 3.00 6.09
N ARG A 126 14.39 1.94 6.11
CA ARG A 126 15.69 1.93 5.42
C ARG A 126 15.79 0.70 4.54
N LEU A 127 16.25 0.86 3.30
CA LEU A 127 16.65 -0.29 2.50
C LEU A 127 17.70 -1.11 3.26
N ALA A 128 17.50 -2.42 3.32
CA ALA A 128 18.40 -3.33 3.99
C ALA A 128 19.82 -3.21 3.42
N ARG A 129 20.81 -3.45 4.29
CA ARG A 129 22.24 -3.44 3.94
C ARG A 129 22.93 -4.78 4.15
N ILE A 130 22.23 -5.69 4.82
CA ILE A 130 22.60 -7.08 5.05
C ILE A 130 21.41 -7.92 4.60
N ASP A 131 21.64 -8.97 3.84
CA ASP A 131 20.60 -9.89 3.38
C ASP A 131 20.37 -11.04 4.39
N PRO A 132 19.48 -12.01 4.11
CA PRO A 132 19.21 -13.12 5.03
C PRO A 132 20.41 -14.06 5.26
N ASP A 133 21.35 -14.14 4.32
CA ASP A 133 22.53 -15.00 4.40
C ASP A 133 23.72 -14.28 5.09
N GLY A 134 23.56 -12.97 5.37
CA GLY A 134 24.55 -12.15 6.06
C GLY A 134 25.44 -11.34 5.12
N ASP A 135 25.16 -11.37 3.82
CA ASP A 135 25.98 -10.70 2.81
C ASP A 135 25.55 -9.24 2.59
N PRO A 136 26.47 -8.36 2.16
CA PRO A 136 26.14 -6.99 1.81
C PRO A 136 25.16 -6.91 0.64
N THR A 137 24.14 -6.07 0.79
CA THR A 137 23.08 -5.86 -0.20
C THR A 137 22.70 -4.39 -0.28
N ASP A 138 22.05 -3.98 -1.37
CA ASP A 138 21.40 -2.68 -1.44
C ASP A 138 19.92 -2.71 -1.05
N GLY A 139 19.41 -3.88 -0.65
CA GLY A 139 18.03 -4.08 -0.23
C GLY A 139 17.04 -4.19 -1.40
N ILE A 140 17.54 -4.45 -2.62
CA ILE A 140 16.73 -4.56 -3.82
C ILE A 140 16.98 -5.92 -4.47
N VAL A 141 15.92 -6.70 -4.64
CA VAL A 141 15.94 -7.96 -5.38
C VAL A 141 15.19 -7.75 -6.68
N ARG A 142 15.73 -8.23 -7.81
CA ARG A 142 15.10 -8.09 -9.13
C ARG A 142 14.88 -9.48 -9.72
N VAL A 143 13.65 -9.79 -10.11
CA VAL A 143 13.29 -11.09 -10.69
C VAL A 143 12.43 -10.89 -11.93
N GLU A 144 12.91 -11.37 -13.07
CA GLU A 144 12.13 -11.39 -14.30
C GLU A 144 11.08 -12.51 -14.23
N THR A 145 9.79 -12.16 -14.40
CA THR A 145 8.68 -13.09 -14.32
C THR A 145 7.42 -12.54 -14.99
N SER A 146 6.69 -13.39 -15.71
CA SER A 146 5.38 -13.03 -16.26
C SER A 146 4.31 -12.82 -15.19
N GLN A 147 4.54 -13.31 -13.96
CA GLN A 147 3.61 -13.12 -12.83
C GLN A 147 3.60 -11.68 -12.29
N ALA A 148 4.48 -10.80 -12.79
CA ALA A 148 4.43 -9.36 -12.53
C ALA A 148 3.19 -8.68 -13.14
N VAL A 149 2.51 -9.33 -14.08
CA VAL A 149 1.28 -8.85 -14.72
C VAL A 149 0.09 -9.59 -14.13
N GLY A 150 -0.96 -8.87 -13.73
CA GLY A 150 -2.12 -9.46 -13.07
C GLY A 150 -1.77 -10.12 -11.73
N ALA A 151 -0.82 -9.55 -11.01
CA ALA A 151 -0.31 -10.10 -9.77
C ALA A 151 -1.38 -10.20 -8.67
N GLN A 152 -1.24 -11.21 -7.82
CA GLN A 152 -1.89 -11.36 -6.52
C GLN A 152 -0.87 -11.97 -5.54
N ASN A 153 -1.32 -12.63 -4.46
CA ASN A 153 -0.43 -13.25 -3.47
C ASN A 153 0.52 -14.32 -4.04
N ASN A 154 0.30 -14.81 -5.26
CA ASN A 154 1.24 -15.71 -5.95
C ASN A 154 2.65 -15.12 -6.07
N VAL A 155 2.78 -13.79 -6.23
CA VAL A 155 4.10 -13.15 -6.38
C VAL A 155 4.97 -13.24 -5.13
N LYS A 156 4.35 -13.31 -3.94
CA LYS A 156 5.05 -13.40 -2.64
C LYS A 156 5.80 -14.72 -2.46
N GLY A 157 5.44 -15.74 -3.25
CA GLY A 157 6.14 -17.03 -3.29
C GLY A 157 7.43 -17.00 -4.11
N ILE A 158 7.58 -16.05 -5.04
CA ILE A 158 8.68 -15.97 -6.01
C ILE A 158 9.96 -15.47 -5.35
N SER A 159 9.86 -14.39 -4.57
CA SER A 159 10.97 -13.79 -3.82
C SER A 159 10.46 -13.25 -2.51
N ARG A 160 11.14 -13.54 -1.40
CA ARG A 160 10.82 -12.99 -0.08
C ARG A 160 11.99 -13.16 0.85
N TRP A 161 12.12 -12.24 1.81
CA TRP A 161 12.97 -12.41 2.98
C TRP A 161 12.12 -12.67 4.22
N SER A 162 12.75 -13.11 5.32
CA SER A 162 12.03 -13.38 6.56
C SER A 162 11.35 -12.11 7.09
N SER A 163 10.01 -12.12 7.14
CA SER A 163 9.22 -10.97 7.62
C SER A 163 9.38 -10.70 9.12
N SER A 164 10.08 -11.57 9.85
CA SER A 164 10.50 -11.29 11.24
C SER A 164 11.62 -10.24 11.32
N ASN A 165 12.38 -10.04 10.23
CA ASN A 165 13.53 -9.13 10.19
C ASN A 165 13.37 -7.99 9.17
N TYR A 166 12.53 -8.19 8.14
CA TYR A 166 12.41 -7.25 7.01
C TYR A 166 10.95 -6.98 6.64
N MET A 167 10.65 -5.72 6.32
CA MET A 167 9.44 -5.35 5.60
C MET A 167 9.63 -5.71 4.12
N ASN A 168 8.87 -6.68 3.63
CA ASN A 168 8.87 -7.05 2.22
C ASN A 168 7.93 -6.14 1.42
N ILE A 169 8.46 -5.53 0.36
CA ILE A 169 7.72 -4.69 -0.58
C ILE A 169 7.85 -5.30 -1.97
N TRP A 170 6.76 -5.79 -2.54
CA TRP A 170 6.76 -6.36 -3.89
C TRP A 170 6.29 -5.32 -4.90
N ILE A 171 7.14 -5.00 -5.87
CA ILE A 171 6.80 -4.17 -7.02
C ILE A 171 6.36 -5.07 -8.16
N VAL A 172 5.23 -4.75 -8.78
CA VAL A 172 4.64 -5.47 -9.92
C VAL A 172 4.17 -4.49 -11.00
N GLU A 173 3.91 -4.95 -12.21
CA GLU A 173 3.46 -4.08 -13.32
C GLU A 173 1.94 -3.85 -13.28
N SER A 174 1.17 -4.87 -12.91
CA SER A 174 -0.27 -4.74 -12.68
C SER A 174 -0.77 -5.75 -11.66
N ILE A 175 -1.87 -5.41 -11.01
CA ILE A 175 -2.55 -6.24 -10.02
C ILE A 175 -3.88 -6.67 -10.63
N ALA A 176 -4.19 -7.97 -10.56
CA ALA A 176 -5.47 -8.48 -11.05
C ALA A 176 -6.60 -7.84 -10.24
N ASN A 177 -7.68 -7.39 -10.87
CA ASN A 177 -8.82 -6.88 -10.10
C ASN A 177 -9.55 -8.04 -9.42
N PHE A 178 -9.33 -8.19 -8.11
CA PHE A 178 -10.02 -9.15 -7.24
C PHE A 178 -10.99 -8.46 -6.26
N THR A 179 -11.33 -7.19 -6.52
CA THR A 179 -12.38 -6.48 -5.78
C THR A 179 -13.75 -6.71 -6.43
N GLN A 180 -14.82 -6.46 -5.69
CA GLN A 180 -16.18 -6.47 -6.25
C GLN A 180 -16.49 -5.20 -7.08
N GLY A 181 -15.56 -4.24 -7.12
CA GLY A 181 -15.72 -2.94 -7.77
C GLY A 181 -15.14 -2.88 -9.19
N GLN A 182 -15.58 -1.85 -9.92
CA GLN A 182 -14.93 -1.42 -11.16
C GLN A 182 -13.79 -0.47 -10.78
N GLY A 183 -12.54 -0.87 -11.00
CA GLY A 183 -11.40 -0.08 -10.56
C GLY A 183 -10.06 -0.69 -10.89
N THR A 184 -9.01 0.09 -10.67
CA THR A 184 -7.62 -0.32 -10.81
C THR A 184 -7.00 -0.38 -9.42
N ILE A 185 -6.53 -1.56 -9.03
CA ILE A 185 -5.85 -1.73 -7.75
C ILE A 185 -4.42 -1.18 -7.87
N LEU A 186 -4.04 -0.26 -6.99
CA LEU A 186 -2.69 0.30 -6.95
C LEU A 186 -1.78 -0.47 -6.00
N GLY A 187 -2.33 -0.98 -4.91
CA GLY A 187 -1.61 -1.77 -3.93
C GLY A 187 -2.54 -2.50 -2.97
N TYR A 188 -1.96 -3.38 -2.20
CA TYR A 188 -2.60 -4.03 -1.05
C TYR A 188 -1.54 -4.55 -0.08
N ALA A 189 -1.92 -4.63 1.18
CA ALA A 189 -1.10 -5.08 2.29
C ALA A 189 -1.65 -6.36 2.92
N GLN A 190 -0.87 -6.93 3.82
CA GLN A 190 -1.33 -7.95 4.75
C GLN A 190 -1.35 -7.37 6.17
N PHE A 191 -2.51 -7.47 6.84
CA PHE A 191 -2.64 -7.13 8.25
C PHE A 191 -1.82 -8.08 9.14
N PRO A 192 -1.31 -7.62 10.29
CA PRO A 192 -0.73 -8.51 11.29
C PRO A 192 -1.71 -9.61 11.70
N GLY A 193 -1.24 -10.85 11.76
CA GLY A 193 -2.06 -11.99 12.23
C GLY A 193 -3.15 -12.48 11.27
N SER A 194 -3.34 -11.87 10.09
CA SER A 194 -4.37 -12.31 9.14
C SER A 194 -3.99 -13.53 8.29
N GLY A 195 -2.72 -13.96 8.36
CA GLY A 195 -2.19 -15.02 7.51
C GLY A 195 -0.75 -15.37 7.87
N SER A 196 -0.11 -16.17 7.00
CA SER A 196 1.28 -16.58 7.20
C SER A 196 2.24 -15.40 7.20
N TRP A 197 3.26 -15.43 8.06
CA TRP A 197 4.38 -14.49 8.02
C TRP A 197 5.17 -14.57 6.71
N THR A 198 5.11 -15.69 5.99
CA THR A 198 5.76 -15.82 4.68
C THR A 198 5.14 -14.96 3.59
N THR A 199 3.95 -14.39 3.81
CA THR A 199 3.28 -13.48 2.87
C THR A 199 3.14 -12.06 3.44
N TYR A 200 3.68 -11.80 4.64
CA TYR A 200 3.53 -10.52 5.31
C TYR A 200 4.38 -9.43 4.65
N GLY A 201 3.74 -8.29 4.38
CA GLY A 201 4.27 -7.15 3.62
C GLY A 201 3.20 -6.63 2.65
N LEU A 202 3.62 -5.86 1.65
CA LEU A 202 2.72 -5.20 0.70
C LEU A 202 3.12 -5.40 -0.76
N VAL A 203 2.13 -5.46 -1.64
CA VAL A 203 2.30 -5.47 -3.10
C VAL A 203 1.82 -4.14 -3.65
N VAL A 204 2.58 -3.54 -4.55
CA VAL A 204 2.29 -2.23 -5.13
C VAL A 204 2.72 -2.20 -6.59
N ARG A 205 1.96 -1.47 -7.41
CA ARG A 205 2.31 -1.28 -8.81
C ARG A 205 3.53 -0.37 -8.96
N ASN A 206 4.34 -0.64 -9.97
CA ASN A 206 5.50 0.17 -10.31
C ASN A 206 5.14 1.64 -10.62
N ASP A 207 3.98 1.89 -11.23
CA ASP A 207 3.47 3.24 -11.52
C ASP A 207 2.83 3.94 -10.31
N ALA A 208 2.76 3.25 -9.16
CA ALA A 208 2.30 3.80 -7.88
C ALA A 208 3.41 3.88 -6.81
N PHE A 209 4.67 3.62 -7.20
CA PHE A 209 5.83 3.64 -6.30
C PHE A 209 6.75 4.82 -6.59
N GLY A 210 6.95 5.69 -5.59
CA GLY A 210 7.71 6.93 -5.76
C GLY A 210 6.93 7.98 -6.55
N THR A 211 7.61 9.03 -6.99
CA THR A 211 7.07 10.15 -7.80
C THR A 211 7.90 10.42 -9.07
N ILE A 212 8.89 9.57 -9.33
CA ILE A 212 9.75 9.65 -10.52
C ILE A 212 9.72 8.34 -11.31
N GLY A 213 10.38 8.32 -12.47
CA GLY A 213 10.50 7.13 -13.31
C GLY A 213 9.16 6.74 -13.93
N THR A 214 8.67 5.54 -13.62
CA THR A 214 7.38 5.06 -14.14
C THR A 214 6.18 5.57 -13.35
N SER A 215 6.40 6.21 -12.19
CA SER A 215 5.31 6.63 -11.33
C SER A 215 4.41 7.68 -12.00
N ASN A 216 3.10 7.49 -11.90
CA ASN A 216 2.07 8.48 -12.25
C ASN A 216 1.24 8.92 -11.03
N ALA A 217 1.65 8.46 -9.83
CA ALA A 217 0.98 8.73 -8.56
C ALA A 217 1.68 9.84 -7.76
N ASP A 218 1.06 10.25 -6.65
CA ASP A 218 1.61 11.18 -5.66
C ASP A 218 2.61 10.52 -4.68
N GLY A 219 2.86 9.22 -4.84
CA GLY A 219 3.75 8.41 -4.01
C GLY A 219 3.16 7.96 -2.68
N ARG A 220 1.86 8.16 -2.43
CA ARG A 220 1.22 7.86 -1.12
C ARG A 220 0.63 6.45 -1.02
N THR A 221 0.54 5.71 -2.12
CA THR A 221 0.07 4.31 -2.09
C THR A 221 0.87 3.47 -1.10
N VAL A 222 2.20 3.59 -1.10
CA VAL A 222 3.04 2.78 -0.20
C VAL A 222 2.88 3.19 1.26
N THR A 223 2.78 4.49 1.54
CA THR A 223 2.48 5.00 2.90
C THR A 223 1.17 4.43 3.43
N HIS A 224 0.13 4.41 2.58
CA HIS A 224 -1.17 3.82 2.89
C HIS A 224 -1.07 2.33 3.20
N GLU A 225 -0.43 1.55 2.33
CA GLU A 225 -0.28 0.10 2.52
C GLU A 225 0.60 -0.26 3.74
N ILE A 226 1.64 0.53 4.04
CA ILE A 226 2.42 0.34 5.27
C ILE A 226 1.54 0.60 6.51
N GLY A 227 0.63 1.59 6.45
CA GLY A 227 -0.36 1.80 7.50
C GLY A 227 -1.13 0.52 7.83
N HIS A 228 -1.60 -0.19 6.81
CA HIS A 228 -2.25 -1.50 6.99
C HIS A 228 -1.32 -2.57 7.56
N CYS A 229 -0.07 -2.65 7.09
CA CYS A 229 0.93 -3.53 7.72
C CYS A 229 1.12 -3.21 9.21
N LEU A 230 0.99 -1.94 9.60
CA LEU A 230 1.06 -1.47 10.99
C LEU A 230 -0.31 -1.47 11.71
N ASN A 231 -1.26 -2.27 11.21
CA ASN A 231 -2.57 -2.49 11.80
C ASN A 231 -3.55 -1.31 11.77
N LEU A 232 -3.37 -0.35 10.85
CA LEU A 232 -4.34 0.72 10.62
C LEU A 232 -5.39 0.27 9.61
N TYR A 233 -6.66 0.41 9.97
CA TYR A 233 -7.78 0.18 9.08
C TYR A 233 -8.05 1.38 8.17
N HIS A 234 -8.82 1.18 7.10
CA HIS A 234 -9.36 2.30 6.34
C HIS A 234 -10.18 3.21 7.29
N THR A 235 -10.06 4.54 7.15
CA THR A 235 -10.76 5.48 8.05
C THR A 235 -12.28 5.42 7.90
N PHE A 236 -12.77 4.96 6.74
CA PHE A 236 -14.18 4.76 6.42
C PHE A 236 -14.65 3.31 6.68
N GLN A 237 -13.77 2.43 7.15
CA GLN A 237 -14.11 1.05 7.42
C GLN A 237 -15.24 1.00 8.47
N ASN A 238 -16.23 0.13 8.24
CA ASN A 238 -17.45 0.04 9.04
C ASN A 238 -18.42 1.24 8.96
N GLY A 239 -18.33 2.06 7.91
CA GLY A 239 -19.46 2.88 7.45
C GLY A 239 -19.61 4.26 8.08
N CYS A 240 -18.50 4.95 8.36
CA CYS A 240 -18.51 6.37 8.73
C CYS A 240 -17.55 7.14 7.82
N GLY A 241 -18.07 7.64 6.70
CA GLY A 241 -17.41 8.57 5.77
C GLY A 241 -18.35 9.70 5.38
#